data_AF-A0A8H4ZTQ4-F1
#
_entry.id   AF-A0A8H4ZTQ4-F1
#
_cell.length_a   1.000
_cell.length_b   1.000
_cell.length_c   1.000
_cell.angle_alpha   90.00
_cell.angle_beta   90.00
_cell.angle_gamma   90.00
#
_symmetry.space_group_name_H-M   'P 1'
#
loop_
_entity.id
_entity.type
_entity.pdbx_description
1 polymer ?
#
loop_
_entity_poly.entity_id
_entity_poly.type
_entity_poly.pdbx_seq_one_letter_code
_entity_poly.pdbx_strand_id
1 'polypeptide(L)'
;MHLMGMLSYMETWENPKDEQEAISHELCDRYFIVAYNMIQGLKSRVDDYLASPAGAAYNSRCQLTPQELEQLIPEWHSYEANGAGLCLEAMSLLPSFFASSAICPKLNPVNPFHVISCLKGITRVFEMRSSFKRGISHDASPYELWDHGDPSRLFSAVVEAHIDSCSPVPAVTNGPRAYMQSSWTGIIVTSGMYLNSVLGVWNSGQPEQDQLLHYILRSSFQDLKTCFAGSDMHSPLSRELIFWKLFVSAFHLARARLEGCNAWTDSLNLEFRSMIRVIAREMDMMSWQEARTSLAQIVWPADFDREDLAKALWDETTVYQVGGL
;
A
#
# COMPACT_ATOMS: atom_id res chain seq x y z
N MET A 1 -12.87 -8.23 15.09
CA MET A 1 -14.06 -9.09 14.85
C MET A 1 -14.67 -8.86 13.47
N HIS A 2 -14.87 -7.61 13.01
CA HIS A 2 -15.51 -7.34 11.71
C HIS A 2 -14.68 -7.76 10.47
N LEU A 3 -13.39 -7.36 10.38
CA LEU A 3 -12.53 -7.70 9.22
C LEU A 3 -12.32 -9.20 9.03
N MET A 4 -12.14 -9.96 10.13
CA MET A 4 -12.01 -11.42 10.06
C MET A 4 -13.28 -12.08 9.54
N GLY A 5 -14.46 -11.62 9.99
CA GLY A 5 -15.73 -12.14 9.49
C GLY A 5 -15.93 -11.85 8.01
N MET A 6 -15.53 -10.66 7.54
CA MET A 6 -15.54 -10.33 6.11
C MET A 6 -14.59 -11.23 5.32
N LEU A 7 -13.35 -11.40 5.80
CA LEU A 7 -12.36 -12.22 5.14
C LEU A 7 -12.82 -13.69 5.04
N SER A 8 -13.32 -14.27 6.13
CA SER A 8 -13.88 -15.63 6.13
C SER A 8 -15.07 -15.77 5.18
N TYR A 9 -15.88 -14.73 5.01
CA TYR A 9 -16.96 -14.74 4.02
C TYR A 9 -16.40 -14.75 2.59
N MET A 10 -15.41 -13.90 2.30
CA MET A 10 -14.77 -13.79 0.99
C MET A 10 -14.02 -15.07 0.60
N GLU A 11 -13.44 -15.79 1.56
CA GLU A 11 -12.78 -17.09 1.34
C GLU A 11 -13.76 -18.20 0.89
N THR A 12 -15.07 -18.02 1.07
CA THR A 12 -16.08 -18.99 0.59
C THR A 12 -16.50 -18.77 -0.86
N TRP A 13 -16.03 -17.70 -1.50
CA TRP A 13 -16.42 -17.39 -2.87
C TRP A 13 -15.81 -18.36 -3.88
N GLU A 14 -16.67 -18.86 -4.77
CA GLU A 14 -16.24 -19.61 -5.94
C GLU A 14 -15.64 -18.67 -6.99
N ASN A 15 -14.95 -19.23 -7.98
CA ASN A 15 -14.53 -18.45 -9.14
C ASN A 15 -15.77 -17.84 -9.81
N PRO A 16 -15.74 -16.55 -10.18
CA PRO A 16 -16.88 -15.89 -10.80
C PRO A 16 -17.25 -16.61 -12.11
N LYS A 17 -18.55 -16.85 -12.28
CA LYS A 17 -19.13 -17.56 -13.43
C LYS A 17 -19.32 -16.62 -14.62
N ASP A 18 -19.46 -15.32 -14.36
CA ASP A 18 -19.59 -14.28 -15.36
C ASP A 18 -18.90 -12.96 -14.94
N GLU A 19 -18.89 -11.98 -15.85
CA GLU A 19 -18.27 -10.67 -15.65
C GLU A 19 -18.96 -9.85 -14.55
N GLN A 20 -20.27 -10.04 -14.34
CA GLN A 20 -21.04 -9.31 -13.33
C GLN A 20 -20.70 -9.78 -11.92
N GLU A 21 -20.54 -11.09 -11.73
CA GLU A 21 -20.07 -11.70 -10.50
C GLU A 21 -18.62 -11.28 -10.22
N ALA A 22 -17.77 -11.24 -11.26
CA ALA A 22 -16.38 -10.75 -11.12
C ALA A 22 -16.30 -9.28 -10.68
N ILE A 23 -17.14 -8.40 -11.25
CA ILE A 23 -17.24 -6.99 -10.82
C ILE A 23 -17.70 -6.90 -9.36
N SER A 24 -18.70 -7.70 -8.99
CA SER A 24 -19.25 -7.70 -7.63
C SER A 24 -18.21 -8.17 -6.60
N HIS A 25 -17.44 -9.21 -6.92
CA HIS A 25 -16.34 -9.69 -6.09
C HIS A 25 -15.26 -8.61 -5.92
N GLU A 26 -14.82 -7.99 -7.02
CA GLU A 26 -13.82 -6.91 -6.99
C GLU A 26 -14.33 -5.70 -6.18
N LEU A 27 -15.59 -5.28 -6.29
CA LEU A 27 -16.15 -4.18 -5.47
C LEU A 27 -16.10 -4.49 -3.96
N CYS A 28 -16.40 -5.72 -3.58
CA CYS A 28 -16.29 -6.15 -2.20
C CYS A 28 -14.82 -6.24 -1.73
N ASP A 29 -13.91 -6.72 -2.58
CA ASP A 29 -12.46 -6.71 -2.30
C ASP A 29 -12.00 -5.27 -2.03
N ARG A 30 -12.42 -4.31 -2.86
CA ARG A 30 -12.08 -2.90 -2.69
C ARG A 30 -12.59 -2.34 -1.37
N TYR A 31 -13.84 -2.59 -1.00
CA TYR A 31 -14.37 -2.17 0.29
C TYR A 31 -13.57 -2.76 1.45
N PHE A 32 -13.27 -4.07 1.39
CA PHE A 32 -12.45 -4.73 2.40
C PHE A 32 -11.07 -4.08 2.52
N ILE A 33 -10.38 -3.83 1.40
CA ILE A 33 -9.06 -3.20 1.36
C ILE A 33 -9.10 -1.79 1.95
N VAL A 34 -10.12 -0.98 1.62
CA VAL A 34 -10.28 0.37 2.21
C VAL A 34 -10.47 0.26 3.71
N ALA A 35 -11.43 -0.55 4.17
CA ALA A 35 -11.74 -0.70 5.59
C ALA A 35 -10.51 -1.18 6.39
N TYR A 36 -9.79 -2.16 5.84
CA TYR A 36 -8.54 -2.67 6.40
C TYR A 36 -7.48 -1.58 6.54
N ASN A 37 -7.21 -0.82 5.48
CA ASN A 37 -6.21 0.25 5.50
C ASN A 37 -6.61 1.38 6.46
N MET A 38 -7.89 1.76 6.51
CA MET A 38 -8.39 2.78 7.46
C MET A 38 -8.15 2.36 8.92
N ILE A 39 -8.45 1.10 9.26
CA ILE A 39 -8.23 0.57 10.61
C ILE A 39 -6.74 0.57 10.97
N GLN A 40 -5.87 0.15 10.06
CA GLN A 40 -4.42 0.16 10.29
C GLN A 40 -3.85 1.58 10.43
N GLY A 41 -4.35 2.53 9.64
CA GLY A 41 -3.97 3.94 9.72
C GLY A 41 -4.39 4.56 11.06
N LEU A 42 -5.64 4.36 11.45
CA LEU A 42 -6.17 4.85 12.73
C LEU A 42 -5.38 4.30 13.92
N LYS A 43 -5.07 2.99 13.91
CA LYS A 43 -4.25 2.36 14.94
C LYS A 43 -2.87 3.02 15.03
N SER A 44 -2.23 3.28 13.89
CA SER A 44 -0.90 3.92 13.87
C SER A 44 -0.95 5.36 14.35
N ARG A 45 -2.00 6.11 14.01
CA ARG A 45 -2.22 7.47 14.51
C ARG A 45 -2.39 7.50 16.02
N VAL A 46 -3.11 6.52 16.58
CA VAL A 46 -3.27 6.34 18.02
C VAL A 46 -1.92 6.03 18.68
N ASP A 47 -1.16 5.09 18.12
CA ASP A 47 0.15 4.69 18.66
C ASP A 47 1.15 5.87 18.63
N ASP A 48 1.22 6.61 17.52
CA ASP A 48 2.04 7.83 17.38
C ASP A 48 1.60 8.91 18.37
N TYR A 49 0.29 9.09 18.58
CA TYR A 49 -0.23 10.04 19.58
C TYR A 49 0.21 9.67 20.99
N LEU A 50 0.06 8.40 21.39
CA LEU A 50 0.45 7.91 22.71
C LEU A 50 1.96 7.99 22.94
N ALA A 51 2.77 7.90 21.88
CA ALA A 51 4.21 8.11 21.92
C ALA A 51 4.62 9.59 21.96
N SER A 52 3.70 10.53 21.68
CA SER A 52 3.99 11.97 21.69
C SER A 52 3.92 12.56 23.11
N PRO A 53 4.52 13.75 23.34
CA PRO A 53 4.39 14.46 24.61
C PRO A 53 2.94 14.75 25.00
N ALA A 54 2.06 15.00 24.03
CA ALA A 54 0.63 15.25 24.28
C ALA A 54 -0.10 13.99 24.78
N GLY A 55 0.27 12.81 24.27
CA GLY A 55 -0.29 11.52 24.68
C GLY A 55 0.38 10.89 25.91
N ALA A 56 1.46 11.47 26.43
CA ALA A 56 2.22 10.91 27.55
C ALA A 56 1.37 10.69 28.82
N ALA A 57 0.32 11.52 29.02
CA ALA A 57 -0.64 11.37 30.12
C ALA A 57 -1.48 10.08 30.02
N TYR A 58 -1.64 9.53 28.81
CA TYR A 58 -2.42 8.32 28.51
C TYR A 58 -1.55 7.07 28.36
N ASN A 59 -0.26 7.23 28.06
CA ASN A 59 0.68 6.14 27.79
C ASN A 59 0.77 5.12 28.95
N SER A 60 0.59 5.57 30.20
CA SER A 60 0.59 4.70 31.38
C SER A 60 -0.57 3.68 31.44
N ARG A 61 -1.59 3.79 30.58
CA ARG A 61 -2.74 2.87 30.54
C ARG A 61 -2.69 1.85 29.41
N CYS A 62 -1.68 1.89 28.53
CA CYS A 62 -1.50 1.05 27.33
C CYS A 62 -2.63 1.10 26.28
N GLN A 63 -3.85 1.55 26.61
CA GLN A 63 -5.00 1.63 25.69
C GLN A 63 -5.92 2.80 26.06
N LEU A 64 -6.42 3.50 25.03
CA LEU A 64 -7.48 4.50 25.16
C LEU A 64 -8.84 3.81 25.19
N THR A 65 -9.75 4.31 26.02
CA THR A 65 -11.16 3.90 25.97
C THR A 65 -11.83 4.45 24.70
N PRO A 66 -12.93 3.82 24.21
CA PRO A 66 -13.68 4.34 23.06
C PRO A 66 -14.13 5.80 23.24
N GLN A 67 -14.54 6.17 24.46
CA GLN A 67 -14.96 7.53 24.78
C GLN A 67 -13.81 8.54 24.73
N GLU A 68 -12.61 8.16 25.19
CA GLU A 68 -11.41 9.00 25.06
C GLU A 68 -11.01 9.16 23.58
N LEU A 69 -11.10 8.08 22.79
CA LEU A 69 -10.83 8.13 21.36
C LEU A 69 -11.80 9.08 20.63
N GLU A 70 -13.09 9.02 20.94
CA GLU A 70 -14.11 9.92 20.39
C GLU A 70 -13.83 11.40 20.69
N GLN A 71 -13.25 11.70 21.86
CA GLN A 71 -12.88 13.07 22.24
C GLN A 71 -11.62 13.57 21.54
N LEU A 72 -10.69 12.67 21.22
CA LEU A 72 -9.41 13.01 20.58
C LEU A 72 -9.51 13.18 19.07
N ILE A 73 -10.41 12.44 18.40
CA ILE A 73 -10.57 12.51 16.93
C ILE A 73 -10.80 13.96 16.43
N PRO A 74 -11.71 14.77 17.00
CA PRO A 74 -11.90 16.15 16.58
C PRO A 74 -10.65 17.02 16.77
N GLU A 75 -9.93 16.83 17.88
CA GLU A 75 -8.71 17.56 18.18
C GLU A 75 -7.61 17.21 17.16
N TRP A 76 -7.40 15.93 16.88
CA TRP A 76 -6.44 15.46 15.89
C TRP A 76 -6.66 16.07 14.52
N HIS A 77 -7.91 16.13 14.07
CA HIS A 77 -8.23 16.74 12.78
C HIS A 77 -8.22 18.28 12.81
N SER A 78 -8.09 18.93 13.97
CA SER A 78 -7.95 20.39 14.06
C SER A 78 -6.52 20.86 13.74
N TYR A 79 -5.52 20.00 13.97
CA TYR A 79 -4.10 20.28 13.68
C TYR A 79 -3.68 19.84 12.28
N GLU A 80 -4.48 18.99 11.64
CA GLU A 80 -4.21 18.46 10.31
C GLU A 80 -4.29 19.55 9.22
N ALA A 81 -3.36 19.52 8.27
CA ALA A 81 -3.38 20.41 7.12
C ALA A 81 -4.67 20.20 6.29
N ASN A 82 -5.48 21.26 6.18
CA ASN A 82 -6.85 21.28 5.61
C ASN A 82 -7.95 20.70 6.52
N GLY A 83 -7.61 20.40 7.77
CA GLY A 83 -8.52 19.89 8.79
C GLY A 83 -9.17 18.55 8.43
N ALA A 84 -10.33 18.26 9.04
CA ALA A 84 -11.10 17.04 8.77
C ALA A 84 -11.72 16.97 7.36
N GLY A 85 -11.69 18.07 6.58
CA GLY A 85 -12.51 18.25 5.38
C GLY A 85 -12.30 17.15 4.33
N LEU A 86 -11.04 16.86 3.99
CA LEU A 86 -10.69 15.83 3.00
C LEU A 86 -11.15 14.43 3.42
N CYS A 87 -10.96 14.09 4.70
CA CYS A 87 -11.36 12.80 5.25
C CYS A 87 -12.89 12.66 5.25
N LEU A 88 -13.62 13.70 5.68
CA LEU A 88 -15.09 13.70 5.71
C LEU A 88 -15.69 13.65 4.30
N GLU A 89 -15.10 14.37 3.34
CA GLU A 89 -15.51 14.31 1.93
C GLU A 89 -15.31 12.90 1.36
N ALA A 90 -14.14 12.31 1.56
CA ALA A 90 -13.86 10.93 1.15
C ALA A 90 -14.79 9.91 1.86
N MET A 91 -15.08 10.10 3.15
CA MET A 91 -16.03 9.26 3.90
C MET A 91 -17.45 9.37 3.34
N SER A 92 -17.87 10.56 2.91
CA SER A 92 -19.18 10.77 2.28
C SER A 92 -19.35 9.99 0.97
N LEU A 93 -18.24 9.61 0.34
CA LEU A 93 -18.17 8.87 -0.91
C LEU A 93 -18.01 7.36 -0.72
N LEU A 94 -17.78 6.85 0.50
CA LEU A 94 -17.70 5.40 0.78
C LEU A 94 -18.90 4.58 0.27
N PRO A 95 -20.15 5.10 0.24
CA PRO A 95 -21.27 4.37 -0.37
C PRO A 95 -21.04 3.96 -1.83
N SER A 96 -20.15 4.63 -2.57
CA SER A 96 -19.82 4.27 -3.97
C SER A 96 -19.22 2.87 -4.11
N PHE A 97 -18.53 2.35 -3.10
CA PHE A 97 -17.99 0.97 -3.11
C PHE A 97 -19.09 -0.10 -3.09
N PHE A 98 -20.32 0.28 -2.75
CA PHE A 98 -21.50 -0.58 -2.77
C PHE A 98 -22.41 -0.28 -3.96
N ALA A 99 -21.97 0.56 -4.91
CA ALA A 99 -22.75 0.82 -6.11
C ALA A 99 -23.05 -0.50 -6.82
N SER A 100 -24.31 -0.71 -7.20
CA SER A 100 -24.71 -1.90 -7.92
C SER A 100 -23.86 -2.05 -9.19
N SER A 101 -23.49 -3.27 -9.52
CA SER A 101 -22.82 -3.61 -10.77
C SER A 101 -23.67 -3.23 -12.00
N ALA A 102 -24.96 -2.91 -11.84
CA ALA A 102 -25.80 -2.30 -12.88
C ALA A 102 -25.42 -0.82 -13.18
N ILE A 103 -24.77 -0.13 -12.25
CA ILE A 103 -24.28 1.26 -12.38
C ILE A 103 -22.86 1.26 -12.95
N CYS A 104 -22.07 0.22 -12.66
CA CYS A 104 -20.68 0.07 -13.11
C CYS A 104 -20.58 -1.17 -14.02
N PRO A 105 -20.89 -1.04 -15.34
CA PRO A 105 -20.89 -2.19 -16.25
C PRO A 105 -19.49 -2.77 -16.49
N LYS A 106 -18.44 -2.01 -16.13
CA LYS A 106 -17.04 -2.42 -16.21
C LYS A 106 -16.22 -1.62 -15.21
N LEU A 107 -15.15 -2.22 -14.70
CA LEU A 107 -14.12 -1.53 -13.92
C LEU A 107 -12.90 -1.25 -14.81
N ASN A 108 -12.57 0.03 -14.96
CA ASN A 108 -11.44 0.47 -15.78
C ASN A 108 -10.13 0.50 -14.98
N PRO A 109 -8.97 0.35 -15.65
CA PRO A 109 -7.68 0.66 -15.04
C PRO A 109 -7.64 2.11 -14.53
N VAL A 110 -6.94 2.33 -13.43
CA VAL A 110 -6.78 3.64 -12.79
C VAL A 110 -5.40 4.22 -13.07
N ASN A 111 -5.31 5.55 -13.09
CA ASN A 111 -4.03 6.24 -13.05
C ASN A 111 -3.56 6.37 -11.59
N PRO A 112 -2.44 5.74 -11.20
CA PRO A 112 -1.99 5.73 -9.81
C PRO A 112 -1.25 7.02 -9.39
N PHE A 113 -1.16 8.03 -10.25
CA PHE A 113 -0.36 9.22 -10.02
C PHE A 113 -0.65 9.91 -8.68
N HIS A 114 -1.92 10.17 -8.36
CA HIS A 114 -2.29 10.89 -7.13
C HIS A 114 -1.96 10.08 -5.88
N VAL A 115 -2.21 8.76 -5.92
CA VAL A 115 -1.82 7.81 -4.87
C VAL A 115 -0.30 7.85 -4.66
N ILE A 116 0.49 7.70 -5.72
CA ILE A 116 1.96 7.73 -5.67
C ILE A 116 2.46 9.09 -5.15
N SER A 117 1.85 10.20 -5.56
CA SER A 117 2.22 11.53 -5.08
C SER A 117 2.04 11.66 -3.56
N CYS A 118 0.95 11.12 -3.02
CA CYS A 118 0.73 11.10 -1.57
C CYS A 118 1.74 10.19 -0.86
N LEU A 119 2.06 9.01 -1.43
CA LEU A 119 3.10 8.13 -0.89
C LEU A 119 4.48 8.81 -0.85
N LYS A 120 4.82 9.62 -1.86
CA LYS A 120 6.06 10.42 -1.86
C LYS A 120 6.07 11.46 -0.73
N GLY A 121 4.93 12.13 -0.49
CA GLY A 121 4.77 13.05 0.64
C GLY A 121 5.00 12.36 1.99
N ILE A 122 4.31 11.23 2.20
CA ILE A 122 4.47 10.39 3.40
C ILE A 122 5.92 9.91 3.58
N THR A 123 6.56 9.45 2.50
CA THR A 123 7.96 8.98 2.52
C THR A 123 8.91 10.09 2.95
N ARG A 124 8.72 11.32 2.42
CA ARG A 124 9.53 12.47 2.80
C ARG A 124 9.40 12.81 4.29
N VAL A 125 8.18 12.77 4.84
CA VAL A 125 7.96 13.02 6.27
C VAL A 125 8.55 11.89 7.13
N PHE A 126 8.43 10.64 6.68
CA PHE A 126 9.11 9.50 7.30
C PHE A 126 10.63 9.71 7.38
N GLU A 127 11.27 10.12 6.28
CA GLU A 127 12.71 10.37 6.24
C GLU A 127 13.13 11.49 7.20
N MET A 128 12.34 12.57 7.28
CA MET A 128 12.56 13.65 8.24
C MET A 128 12.51 13.12 9.69
N ARG A 129 11.51 12.31 10.05
CA ARG A 129 11.42 11.67 11.37
C ARG A 129 12.60 10.73 11.66
N SER A 130 13.00 9.92 10.69
CA SER A 130 14.13 8.99 10.83
C SER A 130 15.44 9.74 11.03
N SER A 131 15.64 10.87 10.34
CA SER A 131 16.79 11.75 10.57
C SER A 131 16.82 12.34 11.98
N PHE A 132 15.66 12.71 12.53
CA PHE A 132 15.54 13.21 13.90
C PHE A 132 15.88 12.14 14.94
N LYS A 133 15.37 10.91 14.78
CA LYS A 133 15.70 9.79 15.67
C LYS A 133 17.20 9.48 15.70
N ARG A 134 17.90 9.69 14.58
CA ARG A 134 19.36 9.55 14.48
C ARG A 134 20.14 10.78 15.00
N GLY A 135 19.46 11.81 15.51
CA GLY A 135 20.07 13.03 16.03
C GLY A 135 20.62 13.96 14.94
N ILE A 136 20.18 13.79 13.68
CA ILE A 136 20.63 14.60 12.54
C ILE A 136 19.80 15.90 12.43
N SER A 137 18.54 15.86 12.86
CA SER A 137 17.64 17.03 12.93
C SER A 137 17.04 17.16 14.33
N HIS A 138 16.62 18.38 14.70
CA HIS A 138 16.14 18.71 16.06
C HIS A 138 14.67 19.12 16.15
N ASP A 139 13.92 19.12 15.04
CA ASP A 139 12.57 19.73 14.97
C ASP A 139 11.41 18.77 14.63
N ALA A 140 11.63 17.46 14.52
CA ALA A 140 10.57 16.55 14.05
C ALA A 140 9.75 15.95 15.21
N SER A 141 8.42 16.12 15.16
CA SER A 141 7.49 15.46 16.09
C SER A 141 7.14 14.04 15.61
N PRO A 142 7.06 13.03 16.50
CA PRO A 142 6.49 11.73 16.17
C PRO A 142 5.03 11.77 15.71
N TYR A 143 4.34 12.92 15.81
CA TYR A 143 2.97 13.11 15.32
C TYR A 143 2.88 13.84 13.96
N GLU A 144 4.00 14.42 13.48
CA GLU A 144 4.05 15.31 12.31
C GLU A 144 3.53 14.73 10.97
N LEU A 145 3.68 13.42 10.73
CA LEU A 145 3.13 12.68 9.58
C LEU A 145 1.63 12.90 9.42
N TRP A 146 0.90 12.92 10.53
CA TRP A 146 -0.55 13.10 10.53
C TRP A 146 -0.93 14.56 10.30
N ASP A 147 -0.11 15.49 10.79
CA ASP A 147 -0.35 16.93 10.65
C ASP A 147 -0.13 17.44 9.22
N HIS A 148 0.81 16.85 8.46
CA HIS A 148 1.07 17.25 7.06
C HIS A 148 -0.12 16.96 6.11
N GLY A 149 -1.10 16.15 6.54
CA GLY A 149 -2.32 15.84 5.80
C GLY A 149 -2.15 14.91 4.60
N ASP A 150 -0.93 14.40 4.34
CA ASP A 150 -0.71 13.40 3.28
C ASP A 150 -1.48 12.08 3.50
N PRO A 151 -1.65 11.56 4.74
CA PRO A 151 -2.52 10.41 4.97
C PRO A 151 -3.98 10.65 4.58
N SER A 152 -4.54 11.83 4.87
CA SER A 152 -5.90 12.17 4.43
C SER A 152 -5.99 12.39 2.92
N ARG A 153 -5.00 13.04 2.31
CA ARG A 153 -4.93 13.16 0.83
C ARG A 153 -4.84 11.79 0.16
N LEU A 154 -4.08 10.85 0.73
CA LEU A 154 -4.01 9.49 0.24
C LEU A 154 -5.37 8.81 0.29
N PHE A 155 -6.11 8.95 1.40
CA PHE A 155 -7.45 8.39 1.52
C PHE A 155 -8.42 8.97 0.48
N SER A 156 -8.41 10.29 0.27
CA SER A 156 -9.18 10.92 -0.82
C SER A 156 -8.78 10.36 -2.19
N ALA A 157 -7.49 10.28 -2.50
CA ALA A 157 -6.99 9.76 -3.78
C ALA A 157 -7.39 8.28 -4.02
N VAL A 158 -7.46 7.46 -2.96
CA VAL A 158 -7.94 6.07 -3.02
C VAL A 158 -9.41 6.02 -3.44
N VAL A 159 -10.25 6.87 -2.85
CA VAL A 159 -11.70 6.93 -3.13
C VAL A 159 -11.95 7.54 -4.52
N GLU A 160 -11.25 8.61 -4.88
CA GLU A 160 -11.32 9.20 -6.23
C GLU A 160 -10.93 8.20 -7.31
N ALA A 161 -9.84 7.45 -7.13
CA ALA A 161 -9.43 6.41 -8.06
C ALA A 161 -10.50 5.31 -8.20
N HIS A 162 -11.24 5.00 -7.14
CA HIS A 162 -12.37 4.06 -7.22
C HIS A 162 -13.47 4.65 -8.11
N ILE A 163 -13.90 5.88 -7.87
CA ILE A 163 -14.95 6.56 -8.63
C ILE A 163 -14.56 6.65 -10.11
N ASP A 164 -13.32 7.06 -10.40
CA ASP A 164 -12.80 7.15 -11.76
C ASP A 164 -12.83 5.81 -12.50
N SER A 165 -12.52 4.71 -11.80
CA SER A 165 -12.56 3.37 -12.40
C SER A 165 -13.97 2.92 -12.77
N CYS A 166 -14.98 3.43 -12.07
CA CYS A 166 -16.39 3.14 -12.30
C CYS A 166 -17.00 4.04 -13.40
N SER A 167 -16.30 5.10 -13.80
CA SER A 167 -16.77 6.03 -14.83
C SER A 167 -16.80 5.35 -16.21
N PRO A 168 -17.91 5.49 -16.98
CA PRO A 168 -17.99 5.00 -18.35
C PRO A 168 -17.10 5.79 -19.32
N VAL A 169 -16.73 7.03 -18.93
CA VAL A 169 -15.80 7.86 -19.69
C VAL A 169 -14.42 7.73 -19.05
N PRO A 170 -13.42 7.20 -19.76
CA PRO A 170 -12.06 7.17 -19.25
C PRO A 170 -11.61 8.58 -18.88
N ALA A 171 -11.09 8.76 -17.68
CA ALA A 171 -10.51 10.03 -17.27
C ALA A 171 -9.43 10.44 -18.30
N VAL A 172 -9.62 11.59 -18.94
CA VAL A 172 -8.65 12.13 -19.89
C VAL A 172 -7.45 12.62 -19.09
N THR A 173 -6.46 11.76 -18.93
CA THR A 173 -5.17 12.15 -18.37
C THR A 173 -4.32 12.71 -19.50
N ASN A 174 -3.97 13.99 -19.42
CA ASN A 174 -3.09 14.65 -20.39
C ASN A 174 -1.65 14.63 -19.86
N GLY A 175 -0.70 14.19 -20.69
CA GLY A 175 0.74 14.26 -20.42
C GLY A 175 1.46 12.91 -20.32
N PRO A 176 2.78 12.90 -20.08
CA PRO A 176 3.62 11.69 -20.12
C PRO A 176 3.20 10.61 -19.13
N ARG A 177 2.49 10.98 -18.06
CA ARG A 177 2.02 10.09 -16.99
C ARG A 177 0.60 9.56 -17.21
N ALA A 178 -0.04 9.90 -18.32
CA ALA A 178 -1.33 9.33 -18.75
C ALA A 178 -1.26 7.82 -19.05
N TYR A 179 -0.06 7.32 -19.36
CA TYR A 179 0.19 5.93 -19.74
C TYR A 179 0.47 4.99 -18.57
N MET A 180 0.58 5.52 -17.33
CA MET A 180 0.75 4.69 -16.15
C MET A 180 -0.64 4.21 -15.70
N GLN A 181 -0.92 2.93 -15.90
CA GLN A 181 -2.18 2.29 -15.52
C GLN A 181 -1.93 1.16 -14.53
N SER A 182 -2.89 0.94 -13.64
CA SER A 182 -2.92 -0.21 -12.73
C SER A 182 -4.37 -0.62 -12.49
N SER A 183 -4.60 -1.86 -12.08
CA SER A 183 -5.85 -2.16 -11.37
C SER A 183 -5.89 -1.34 -10.08
N TRP A 184 -7.10 -0.96 -9.63
CA TRP A 184 -7.28 -0.28 -8.35
C TRP A 184 -6.78 -1.14 -7.20
N THR A 185 -7.20 -2.41 -7.16
CA THR A 185 -6.80 -3.36 -6.11
C THR A 185 -5.29 -3.49 -6.04
N GLY A 186 -4.62 -3.67 -7.17
CA GLY A 186 -3.17 -3.80 -7.26
C GLY A 186 -2.41 -2.60 -6.70
N ILE A 187 -2.81 -1.37 -7.05
CA ILE A 187 -2.11 -0.18 -6.54
C ILE A 187 -2.37 0.03 -5.05
N ILE A 188 -3.61 -0.12 -4.57
CA ILE A 188 -3.95 0.18 -3.17
C ILE A 188 -3.39 -0.88 -2.22
N VAL A 189 -3.47 -2.16 -2.57
CA VAL A 189 -2.87 -3.25 -1.79
C VAL A 189 -1.36 -3.06 -1.66
N THR A 190 -0.67 -2.76 -2.76
CA THR A 190 0.78 -2.51 -2.75
C THR A 190 1.11 -1.26 -1.93
N SER A 191 0.29 -0.21 -2.03
CA SER A 191 0.47 1.01 -1.23
C SER A 191 0.38 0.71 0.27
N GLY A 192 -0.58 -0.11 0.70
CA GLY A 192 -0.68 -0.57 2.09
C GLY A 192 0.56 -1.36 2.54
N MET A 193 1.03 -2.30 1.71
CA MET A 193 2.28 -3.03 1.98
C MET A 193 3.50 -2.12 2.07
N TYR A 194 3.59 -1.10 1.23
CA TYR A 194 4.67 -0.11 1.27
C TYR A 194 4.66 0.68 2.58
N LEU A 195 3.51 1.25 2.95
CA LEU A 195 3.36 2.02 4.19
C LEU A 195 3.63 1.15 5.44
N ASN A 196 3.24 -0.12 5.40
CA ASN A 196 3.42 -1.04 6.51
C ASN A 196 4.84 -1.61 6.59
N SER A 197 5.37 -2.19 5.52
CA SER A 197 6.66 -2.91 5.55
C SER A 197 7.86 -2.08 5.25
N VAL A 198 7.79 -1.22 4.23
CA VAL A 198 8.94 -0.42 3.84
C VAL A 198 9.10 0.74 4.80
N LEU A 199 8.03 1.48 5.07
CA LEU A 199 8.08 2.64 5.97
C LEU A 199 7.80 2.32 7.44
N GLY A 200 7.02 1.27 7.75
CA GLY A 200 6.67 0.97 9.15
C GLY A 200 5.72 1.98 9.80
N VAL A 201 5.09 2.86 9.02
CA VAL A 201 4.18 3.91 9.52
C VAL A 201 2.72 3.47 9.59
N TRP A 202 2.40 2.31 8.99
CA TRP A 202 1.07 1.71 8.99
C TRP A 202 1.05 0.44 9.84
N ASN A 203 -0.05 0.21 10.56
CA ASN A 203 -0.14 -0.75 11.67
C ASN A 203 1.06 -0.68 12.65
N SER A 204 1.68 0.50 12.79
CA SER A 204 2.92 0.69 13.55
C SER A 204 4.04 -0.29 13.14
N GLY A 205 4.06 -0.70 11.87
CA GLY A 205 5.00 -1.67 11.30
C GLY A 205 4.83 -3.10 11.83
N GLN A 206 3.77 -3.39 12.59
CA GLN A 206 3.51 -4.71 13.14
C GLN A 206 3.06 -5.69 12.06
N PRO A 207 3.41 -6.99 12.19
CA PRO A 207 2.92 -8.03 11.29
C PRO A 207 1.39 -8.07 11.26
N GLU A 208 0.87 -8.37 10.07
CA GLU A 208 -0.51 -8.77 9.86
C GLU A 208 -0.80 -10.14 10.51
N GLN A 209 -2.08 -10.41 10.75
CA GLN A 209 -2.52 -11.77 11.04
C GLN A 209 -2.35 -12.64 9.80
N ASP A 210 -1.95 -13.90 9.97
CA ASP A 210 -1.65 -14.85 8.88
C ASP A 210 -2.68 -14.86 7.74
N GLN A 211 -3.98 -14.86 8.07
CA GLN A 211 -5.05 -14.86 7.06
C GLN A 211 -5.09 -13.56 6.24
N LEU A 212 -4.93 -12.41 6.89
CA LEU A 212 -4.88 -11.11 6.23
C LEU A 212 -3.65 -11.00 5.33
N LEU A 213 -2.50 -11.41 5.85
CA LEU A 213 -1.25 -11.45 5.10
C LEU A 213 -1.41 -12.30 3.83
N HIS A 214 -1.98 -13.50 3.97
CA HIS A 214 -2.23 -14.39 2.85
C HIS A 214 -3.14 -13.75 1.80
N TYR A 215 -4.24 -13.14 2.22
CA TYR A 215 -5.17 -12.45 1.32
C TYR A 215 -4.49 -11.30 0.56
N ILE A 216 -3.85 -10.37 1.26
CA ILE A 216 -3.20 -9.18 0.69
C ILE A 216 -2.12 -9.58 -0.32
N LEU A 217 -1.27 -10.54 0.02
CA LEU A 217 -0.22 -11.03 -0.88
C LEU A 217 -0.77 -11.78 -2.10
N ARG A 218 -1.83 -12.58 -1.91
CA ARG A 218 -2.50 -13.27 -3.02
C ARG A 218 -3.15 -12.29 -3.99
N SER A 219 -3.83 -11.26 -3.49
CA SER A 219 -4.43 -10.21 -4.33
C SER A 219 -3.38 -9.47 -5.14
N SER A 220 -2.24 -9.11 -4.53
CA SER A 220 -1.12 -8.51 -5.25
C SER A 220 -0.51 -9.44 -6.30
N PHE A 221 -0.33 -10.72 -5.96
CA PHE A 221 0.22 -11.71 -6.89
C PHE A 221 -0.69 -11.91 -8.11
N GLN A 222 -2.01 -11.93 -7.92
CA GLN A 222 -2.97 -12.09 -9.02
C GLN A 222 -2.98 -10.87 -9.96
N ASP A 223 -2.91 -9.67 -9.39
CA ASP A 223 -2.75 -8.43 -10.15
C ASP A 223 -1.44 -8.42 -10.95
N LEU A 224 -0.30 -8.77 -10.33
CA LEU A 224 1.00 -8.83 -11.00
C LEU A 224 1.02 -9.85 -12.15
N LYS A 225 0.44 -11.04 -11.98
CA LYS A 225 0.31 -12.01 -13.08
C LYS A 225 -0.45 -11.42 -14.27
N THR A 226 -1.47 -10.61 -14.02
CA THR A 226 -2.25 -9.95 -15.07
C THR A 226 -1.41 -8.90 -15.78
N CYS A 227 -0.65 -8.09 -15.04
CA CYS A 227 0.29 -7.11 -15.61
C CYS A 227 1.39 -7.76 -16.47
N PHE A 228 1.93 -8.92 -16.06
CA PHE A 228 2.96 -9.66 -16.82
C PHE A 228 2.39 -10.37 -18.06
N ALA A 229 1.13 -10.82 -18.01
CA ALA A 229 0.48 -11.47 -19.16
C ALA A 229 -0.07 -10.44 -20.18
N GLY A 230 -0.31 -9.22 -19.75
CA GLY A 230 -0.84 -8.14 -20.58
C GLY A 230 0.22 -7.40 -21.38
N SER A 231 -0.25 -6.48 -22.24
CA SER A 231 0.58 -5.55 -23.02
C SER A 231 1.15 -4.38 -22.19
N ASP A 232 1.02 -4.41 -20.87
CA ASP A 232 1.38 -3.30 -19.97
C ASP A 232 2.91 -3.08 -19.90
N MET A 233 3.72 -3.99 -20.43
CA MET A 233 5.18 -3.89 -20.50
C MET A 233 5.71 -2.89 -21.54
N HIS A 234 4.87 -2.30 -22.39
CA HIS A 234 5.35 -1.50 -23.52
C HIS A 234 5.88 -0.11 -23.14
N SER A 235 5.51 0.44 -21.98
CA SER A 235 6.00 1.75 -21.54
C SER A 235 7.06 1.62 -20.43
N PRO A 236 8.14 2.42 -20.44
CA PRO A 236 9.13 2.44 -19.36
C PRO A 236 8.51 2.69 -17.99
N LEU A 237 7.59 3.66 -17.89
CA LEU A 237 6.89 4.01 -16.65
C LEU A 237 6.02 2.85 -16.12
N SER A 238 5.38 2.09 -17.02
CA SER A 238 4.59 0.91 -16.63
C SER A 238 5.49 -0.21 -16.09
N ARG A 239 6.67 -0.42 -16.70
CA ARG A 239 7.67 -1.38 -16.20
C ARG A 239 8.19 -0.98 -14.82
N GLU A 240 8.51 0.29 -14.62
CA GLU A 240 8.92 0.83 -13.30
C GLU A 240 7.81 0.63 -12.24
N LEU A 241 6.55 0.89 -12.59
CA LEU A 241 5.42 0.67 -11.67
C LEU A 241 5.27 -0.81 -11.32
N ILE A 242 5.35 -1.70 -12.31
CA ILE A 242 5.19 -3.13 -12.11
C ILE A 242 6.35 -3.68 -11.30
N PHE A 243 7.58 -3.19 -11.55
CA PHE A 243 8.74 -3.53 -10.73
C PHE A 243 8.55 -3.04 -9.29
N TRP A 244 8.08 -1.81 -9.08
CA TRP A 244 7.79 -1.29 -7.75
C TRP A 244 6.76 -2.14 -7.01
N LYS A 245 5.63 -2.48 -7.66
CA LYS A 245 4.61 -3.34 -7.08
C LYS A 245 5.15 -4.70 -6.68
N LEU A 246 5.88 -5.31 -7.61
CA LEU A 246 6.49 -6.61 -7.42
C LEU A 246 7.49 -6.63 -6.26
N PHE A 247 8.39 -5.65 -6.21
CA PHE A 247 9.44 -5.62 -5.21
C PHE A 247 8.88 -5.29 -3.82
N VAL A 248 7.90 -4.39 -3.71
CA VAL A 248 7.21 -4.10 -2.44
C VAL A 248 6.51 -5.35 -1.91
N SER A 249 5.81 -6.10 -2.76
CA SER A 249 5.12 -7.33 -2.34
C SER A 249 6.08 -8.43 -1.92
N ALA A 250 7.18 -8.60 -2.67
CA ALA A 250 8.24 -9.54 -2.30
C ALA A 250 8.93 -9.16 -0.99
N PHE A 251 9.17 -7.86 -0.77
CA PHE A 251 9.75 -7.34 0.46
C PHE A 251 8.80 -7.52 1.66
N HIS A 252 7.51 -7.27 1.48
CA HIS A 252 6.48 -7.52 2.49
C HIS A 252 6.47 -9.00 2.91
N LEU A 253 6.51 -9.92 1.95
CA LEU A 253 6.63 -11.36 2.20
C LEU A 253 7.93 -11.72 2.91
N ALA A 254 9.07 -11.18 2.47
CA ALA A 254 10.37 -11.43 3.10
C ALA A 254 10.38 -11.01 4.56
N ARG A 255 9.76 -9.85 4.88
CA ARG A 255 9.60 -9.39 6.26
C ARG A 255 8.77 -10.35 7.10
N ALA A 256 7.60 -10.74 6.60
CA ALA A 256 6.72 -11.66 7.31
C ALA A 256 7.37 -13.02 7.58
N ARG A 257 8.21 -13.51 6.65
CA ARG A 257 8.98 -14.75 6.83
C ARG A 257 9.98 -14.66 8.00
N LEU A 258 10.61 -13.51 8.22
CA LEU A 258 11.50 -13.30 9.38
C LEU A 258 10.73 -13.33 10.71
N GLU A 259 9.45 -12.99 10.66
CA GLU A 259 8.56 -12.90 11.83
C GLU A 259 7.83 -14.23 12.13
N GLY A 260 8.12 -15.30 11.38
CA GLY A 260 7.74 -16.67 11.71
C GLY A 260 6.62 -17.31 10.87
N CYS A 261 6.37 -16.82 9.65
CA CYS A 261 5.30 -17.34 8.80
C CYS A 261 5.53 -18.75 8.18
N ASN A 262 4.42 -19.38 7.79
CA ASN A 262 4.19 -20.77 7.39
C ASN A 262 4.58 -21.17 5.94
N ALA A 263 4.32 -22.42 5.55
CA ALA A 263 4.77 -23.05 4.29
C ALA A 263 4.23 -22.44 2.98
N TRP A 264 3.05 -21.79 2.96
CA TRP A 264 2.54 -21.19 1.70
C TRP A 264 3.39 -20.01 1.24
N THR A 265 4.11 -19.39 2.19
CA THR A 265 5.06 -18.31 1.89
C THR A 265 6.25 -18.78 1.06
N ASP A 266 6.59 -20.07 1.05
CA ASP A 266 7.71 -20.61 0.25
C ASP A 266 7.39 -20.63 -1.23
N SER A 267 6.22 -21.16 -1.60
CA SER A 267 5.77 -21.18 -2.99
C SER A 267 5.66 -19.75 -3.56
N LEU A 268 5.01 -18.86 -2.80
CA LEU A 268 4.82 -17.49 -3.24
C LEU A 268 6.14 -16.70 -3.34
N ASN A 269 7.09 -16.96 -2.43
CA ASN A 269 8.43 -16.36 -2.49
C ASN A 269 9.18 -16.80 -3.76
N LEU A 270 9.11 -18.08 -4.14
CA LEU A 270 9.72 -18.56 -5.38
C LEU A 270 9.13 -17.86 -6.61
N GLU A 271 7.82 -17.67 -6.65
CA GLU A 271 7.11 -16.99 -7.73
C GLU A 271 7.50 -15.51 -7.84
N PHE A 272 7.49 -14.78 -6.71
CA PHE A 272 7.93 -13.38 -6.71
C PHE A 272 9.39 -13.24 -7.17
N ARG A 273 10.29 -14.11 -6.68
CA ARG A 273 11.69 -14.11 -7.13
C ARG A 273 11.82 -14.41 -8.62
N SER A 274 11.00 -15.31 -9.15
CA SER A 274 10.97 -15.61 -10.58
C SER A 274 10.57 -14.38 -11.40
N MET A 275 9.49 -13.69 -11.02
CA MET A 275 9.05 -12.46 -11.68
C MET A 275 10.08 -11.34 -11.56
N ILE A 276 10.74 -11.19 -10.40
CA ILE A 276 11.79 -10.16 -10.20
C ILE A 276 12.95 -10.41 -11.17
N ARG A 277 13.37 -11.67 -11.33
CA ARG A 277 14.41 -12.03 -12.31
C ARG A 277 14.02 -11.67 -13.73
N VAL A 278 12.76 -11.88 -14.11
CA VAL A 278 12.28 -11.53 -15.46
C VAL A 278 12.33 -10.02 -15.65
N ILE A 279 11.72 -9.23 -14.76
CA ILE A 279 11.66 -7.78 -14.94
C ILE A 279 13.02 -7.10 -14.79
N ALA A 280 13.91 -7.62 -13.93
CA ALA A 280 15.27 -7.12 -13.80
C ALA A 280 16.04 -7.25 -15.12
N ARG A 281 15.89 -8.38 -15.84
CA ARG A 281 16.49 -8.57 -17.17
C ARG A 281 15.89 -7.64 -18.20
N GLU A 282 14.57 -7.48 -18.21
CA GLU A 282 13.86 -6.58 -19.14
C GLU A 282 14.22 -5.10 -18.95
N MET A 283 14.60 -4.71 -17.73
CA MET A 283 15.00 -3.35 -17.37
C MET A 283 16.53 -3.17 -17.29
N ASP A 284 17.31 -4.20 -17.62
CA ASP A 284 18.78 -4.22 -17.56
C ASP A 284 19.35 -3.80 -16.18
N MET A 285 18.72 -4.27 -15.10
CA MET A 285 19.15 -4.00 -13.73
C MET A 285 20.03 -5.13 -13.22
N MET A 286 21.32 -4.83 -12.97
CA MET A 286 22.34 -5.81 -12.59
C MET A 286 22.77 -5.68 -11.12
N SER A 287 22.41 -4.58 -10.46
CA SER A 287 22.80 -4.27 -9.10
C SER A 287 21.65 -3.76 -8.25
N TRP A 288 21.77 -3.91 -6.92
CA TRP A 288 20.81 -3.33 -5.98
C TRP A 288 20.69 -1.80 -6.15
N GLN A 289 21.77 -1.11 -6.50
CA GLN A 289 21.74 0.35 -6.66
C GLN A 289 20.90 0.78 -7.87
N GLU A 290 20.94 0.04 -8.98
CA GLU A 290 20.08 0.27 -10.15
C GLU A 290 18.62 -0.03 -9.81
N ALA A 291 18.37 -1.16 -9.16
CA ALA A 291 17.05 -1.55 -8.66
C ALA A 291 16.45 -0.45 -7.76
N ARG A 292 17.19 0.00 -6.75
CA ARG A 292 16.79 1.08 -5.84
C ARG A 292 16.50 2.38 -6.58
N THR A 293 17.30 2.72 -7.59
CA THR A 293 17.08 3.90 -8.43
C THR A 293 15.78 3.80 -9.22
N SER A 294 15.44 2.61 -9.72
CA SER A 294 14.16 2.35 -10.39
C SER A 294 12.98 2.42 -9.42
N LEU A 295 13.08 1.82 -8.23
CA LEU A 295 12.06 1.90 -7.19
C LEU A 295 11.76 3.36 -6.80
N ALA A 296 12.81 4.19 -6.71
CA ALA A 296 12.69 5.61 -6.38
C ALA A 296 11.99 6.45 -7.46
N GLN A 297 11.92 5.99 -8.72
CA GLN A 297 11.11 6.67 -9.76
C GLN A 297 9.62 6.67 -9.37
N ILE A 298 9.17 5.54 -8.81
CA ILE A 298 7.81 5.38 -8.28
C ILE A 298 7.73 5.94 -6.86
N VAL A 299 8.29 5.28 -5.85
CA VAL A 299 8.47 5.80 -4.49
C VAL A 299 9.32 4.81 -3.67
N TRP A 300 10.42 5.25 -3.09
CA TRP A 300 11.24 4.42 -2.21
C TRP A 300 12.04 5.32 -1.26
N PRO A 301 12.18 4.98 0.03
CA PRO A 301 12.95 5.81 0.94
C PRO A 301 14.44 5.77 0.59
N ALA A 302 15.09 6.93 0.68
CA ALA A 302 16.52 7.07 0.56
C ALA A 302 17.25 6.40 1.74
N ASP A 303 16.66 6.40 2.92
CA ASP A 303 17.27 5.82 4.12
C ASP A 303 16.17 5.22 5.00
N PHE A 304 16.28 3.93 5.32
CA PHE A 304 15.34 3.21 6.17
C PHE A 304 16.00 2.00 6.83
N ASP A 305 15.52 1.64 8.02
CA ASP A 305 16.17 0.68 8.93
C ASP A 305 16.28 -0.76 8.39
N ARG A 306 15.60 -1.08 7.28
CA ARG A 306 15.53 -2.43 6.70
C ARG A 306 16.14 -2.51 5.30
N GLU A 307 17.05 -1.60 4.95
CA GLU A 307 17.74 -1.64 3.66
C GLU A 307 18.51 -2.95 3.45
N ASP A 308 19.13 -3.50 4.50
CA ASP A 308 19.83 -4.79 4.43
C ASP A 308 18.93 -5.94 3.98
N LEU A 309 17.66 -5.95 4.42
CA LEU A 309 16.69 -6.96 4.00
C LEU A 309 16.32 -6.79 2.51
N ALA A 310 16.15 -5.54 2.06
CA ALA A 310 15.84 -5.27 0.66
C ALA A 310 17.00 -5.68 -0.25
N LYS A 311 18.23 -5.38 0.16
CA LYS A 311 19.44 -5.80 -0.55
C LYS A 311 19.59 -7.33 -0.55
N ALA A 312 19.39 -8.00 0.59
CA ALA A 312 19.44 -9.46 0.66
C ALA A 312 18.39 -10.10 -0.26
N LEU A 313 17.16 -9.58 -0.29
CA LEU A 313 16.12 -10.03 -1.22
C LEU A 313 16.57 -9.87 -2.69
N TRP A 314 17.16 -8.73 -3.04
CA TRP A 314 17.67 -8.49 -4.39
C TRP A 314 18.79 -9.47 -4.76
N ASP A 315 19.80 -9.61 -3.89
CA ASP A 315 20.97 -10.42 -4.12
C ASP A 315 20.59 -11.91 -4.25
N GLU A 316 19.78 -12.44 -3.33
CA GLU A 316 19.31 -13.83 -3.40
C GLU A 316 18.47 -14.13 -4.66
N THR A 317 17.86 -13.11 -5.24
CA THR A 317 17.01 -13.24 -6.42
C THR A 317 17.81 -13.19 -7.72
N THR A 318 18.84 -12.35 -7.78
CA THR A 318 19.56 -12.01 -9.02
C THR A 318 20.96 -12.62 -9.13
N VAL A 319 21.61 -13.00 -8.02
CA VAL A 319 23.02 -13.48 -8.01
C VAL A 319 23.19 -14.91 -8.52
N TYR A 320 22.13 -15.70 -8.68
CA TYR A 320 22.20 -17.05 -9.28
C TYR A 320 22.48 -17.09 -10.80
N GLN A 321 23.03 -16.01 -11.39
CA GLN A 321 23.45 -15.96 -12.79
C GLN A 321 24.94 -16.29 -13.07
N VAL A 322 25.76 -16.67 -12.07
CA VAL A 322 27.20 -16.93 -12.28
C VAL A 322 27.56 -18.42 -12.46
N GLY A 323 26.58 -19.33 -12.52
CA GLY A 323 26.83 -20.79 -12.46
C GLY A 323 26.51 -21.61 -13.71
N GLY A 324 26.47 -21.03 -14.91
CA GLY A 324 26.08 -21.75 -16.12
C GLY A 324 26.88 -21.36 -17.36
N LEU A 325 28.07 -21.95 -17.50
CA LEU A 325 28.75 -22.21 -18.76
C LEU A 325 29.33 -23.62 -18.73
#